data_AF-A0A9E0IPF8-F1
#
_entry.id   AF-A0A9E0IPF8-F1
#
_cell.length_a   1.000
_cell.length_b   1.000
_cell.length_c   1.000
_cell.angle_alpha   90.00
_cell.angle_beta   90.00
_cell.angle_gamma   90.00
#
_symmetry.space_group_name_H-M   'P 1'
#
loop_
_entity.id
_entity.type
_entity.pdbx_description
1 polymer ?
#
loop_
_entity_poly.entity_id
_entity_poly.type
_entity_poly.pdbx_seq_one_letter_code
_entity_poly.pdbx_strand_id
1 'polypeptide(L)'
;MRASLLLLSILGAACGGARPVDPPMGYAGHLQEADRHERVAAEHDDLARAKEGKDGGWCGDPGPPTTSGGEPVTRWQPCWATDRADAAAHRERADRERVEARQHRVAARHLVEVERTFCAGLPASELEHTPLQHADDIASIEPYRELGDTVGARIVFRKVAGLDPDWLRDAVLCHQARAAALGVGAGLAADPTTVPMSSIAVLDQGGQVVLIIRGMTDEATAEILARAMALAPRK
;
A
#
# COMPACT_ATOMS: atom_id res chain seq x y z
N MET A 1 -14.53 -13.18 57.59
CA MET A 1 -13.46 -13.55 56.65
C MET A 1 -13.14 -12.33 55.81
N ARG A 2 -11.94 -11.74 55.98
CA ARG A 2 -11.49 -10.53 55.27
C ARG A 2 -10.60 -10.98 54.10
N ALA A 3 -11.02 -10.75 52.87
CA ALA A 3 -10.19 -10.96 51.69
C ALA A 3 -9.55 -9.61 51.28
N SER A 4 -8.24 -9.49 51.47
CA SER A 4 -7.44 -8.38 50.96
C SER A 4 -6.97 -8.73 49.55
N LEU A 5 -7.39 -7.95 48.56
CA LEU A 5 -6.92 -8.01 47.18
C LEU A 5 -5.94 -6.86 46.95
N LEU A 6 -4.66 -7.19 46.86
CA LEU A 6 -3.59 -6.29 46.45
C LEU A 6 -3.59 -6.20 44.92
N LEU A 7 -4.02 -5.05 44.40
CA LEU A 7 -3.89 -4.65 43.00
C LEU A 7 -2.48 -4.09 42.76
N LEU A 8 -1.59 -4.89 42.17
CA LEU A 8 -0.33 -4.41 41.62
C LEU A 8 -0.60 -3.83 40.22
N SER A 9 -0.52 -2.50 40.09
CA SER A 9 -0.62 -1.80 38.82
C SER A 9 0.78 -1.66 38.20
N ILE A 10 1.09 -2.48 37.20
CA ILE A 10 2.28 -2.32 36.35
C ILE A 10 1.86 -1.53 35.12
N LEU A 11 1.95 -0.20 35.18
CA LEU A 11 1.82 0.68 34.01
C LEU A 11 3.21 0.83 33.37
N GLY A 12 3.54 -0.09 32.46
CA GLY A 12 4.64 0.08 31.52
C GLY A 12 4.20 0.98 30.38
N ALA A 13 4.56 2.25 30.42
CA ALA A 13 4.43 3.18 29.30
C ALA A 13 5.42 2.80 28.20
N ALA A 14 5.02 1.90 27.30
CA ALA A 14 5.73 1.66 26.05
C ALA A 14 5.46 2.85 25.11
N CYS A 15 6.35 3.83 25.12
CA CYS A 15 6.41 4.89 24.10
C CYS A 15 6.87 4.28 22.77
N GLY A 16 6.03 3.47 22.14
CA GLY A 16 6.16 3.09 20.74
C GLY A 16 5.54 4.20 19.90
N GLY A 17 6.35 5.16 19.46
CA GLY A 17 5.89 6.16 18.48
C GLY A 17 5.37 5.44 17.24
N ALA A 18 4.10 5.67 16.89
CA ALA A 18 3.51 5.14 15.67
C ALA A 18 4.36 5.58 14.48
N ARG A 19 4.91 4.62 13.72
CA ARG A 19 5.57 4.95 12.46
C ARG A 19 4.51 5.52 11.51
N PRO A 20 4.79 6.63 10.81
CA PRO A 20 3.90 7.11 9.77
C PRO A 20 3.67 5.98 8.77
N VAL A 21 2.40 5.71 8.48
CA VAL A 21 2.01 4.74 7.46
C VAL A 21 2.27 5.38 6.10
N ASP A 22 3.07 4.75 5.27
CA ASP A 22 3.31 5.24 3.91
C ASP A 22 1.97 5.27 3.14
N PRO A 23 1.74 6.31 2.33
CA PRO A 23 0.52 6.39 1.53
C PRO A 23 0.42 5.17 0.59
N PRO A 24 -0.80 4.68 0.32
CA PRO A 24 -1.00 3.55 -0.57
C PRO A 24 -0.43 3.86 -1.96
N MET A 25 0.25 2.87 -2.52
CA MET A 25 0.94 2.98 -3.79
C MET A 25 -0.01 2.68 -4.96
N GLY A 26 0.01 3.52 -5.99
CA GLY A 26 -0.71 3.27 -7.24
C GLY A 26 -0.01 2.22 -8.12
N TYR A 27 -0.64 1.88 -9.24
CA TYR A 27 -0.12 0.95 -10.25
C TYR A 27 1.33 1.27 -10.67
N ALA A 28 1.59 2.53 -11.03
CA ALA A 28 2.90 2.96 -11.51
C ALA A 28 3.96 2.84 -10.42
N GLY A 29 3.60 3.15 -9.17
CA GLY A 29 4.48 2.98 -8.02
C GLY A 29 4.83 1.51 -7.79
N HIS A 30 3.85 0.61 -7.86
CA HIS A 30 4.10 -0.83 -7.68
C HIS A 30 5.03 -1.37 -8.77
N LEU A 31 4.88 -0.92 -10.02
CA LEU A 31 5.82 -1.33 -11.07
C LEU A 31 7.23 -0.75 -10.87
N GLN A 32 7.34 0.51 -10.48
CA GLN A 32 8.63 1.13 -10.17
C GLN A 32 9.37 0.37 -9.06
N GLU A 33 8.63 -0.04 -8.03
CA GLU A 33 9.19 -0.78 -6.90
C GLU A 33 9.57 -2.21 -7.29
N ALA A 34 8.75 -2.87 -8.13
CA ALA A 34 9.11 -4.15 -8.70
C ALA A 34 10.42 -4.07 -9.51
N ASP A 35 10.59 -3.03 -10.33
CA ASP A 35 11.82 -2.82 -11.10
C ASP A 35 13.01 -2.50 -10.20
N ARG A 36 12.79 -1.79 -9.08
CA ARG A 36 13.83 -1.56 -8.06
C ARG A 36 14.32 -2.89 -7.49
N HIS A 37 13.40 -3.76 -7.07
CA HIS A 37 13.74 -5.08 -6.55
C HIS A 37 14.47 -5.96 -7.57
N GLU A 38 14.07 -5.95 -8.85
CA GLU A 38 14.81 -6.68 -9.89
C GLU A 38 16.24 -6.17 -10.09
N ARG A 39 16.46 -4.86 -10.01
CA ARG A 39 17.83 -4.30 -10.08
C ARG A 39 18.69 -4.78 -8.91
N VAL A 40 18.16 -4.75 -7.70
CA VAL A 40 18.88 -5.25 -6.51
C VAL A 40 19.13 -6.76 -6.62
N ALA A 41 18.19 -7.53 -7.15
CA ALA A 41 18.39 -8.95 -7.43
C ALA A 41 19.54 -9.18 -8.42
N ALA A 42 19.59 -8.41 -9.50
CA ALA A 42 20.65 -8.50 -10.50
C ALA A 42 22.04 -8.13 -9.91
N GLU A 43 22.11 -7.11 -9.05
CA GLU A 43 23.33 -6.75 -8.32
C GLU A 43 23.82 -7.93 -7.46
N HIS A 44 22.90 -8.62 -6.77
CA HIS A 44 23.25 -9.80 -5.98
C HIS A 44 23.69 -10.99 -6.85
N ASP A 45 23.09 -11.21 -8.02
CA ASP A 45 23.58 -12.22 -8.97
C ASP A 45 25.01 -11.90 -9.44
N ASP A 46 25.31 -10.65 -9.75
CA ASP A 46 26.64 -10.21 -10.18
C ASP A 46 27.69 -10.46 -9.09
N LEU A 47 27.35 -10.16 -7.84
CA LEU A 47 28.19 -10.46 -6.69
C LEU A 47 28.39 -11.97 -6.51
N ALA A 48 27.34 -12.77 -6.66
CA ALA A 48 27.45 -14.24 -6.59
C ALA A 48 28.39 -14.79 -7.67
N ARG A 49 28.23 -14.34 -8.93
CA ARG A 49 29.10 -14.73 -10.05
C ARG A 49 30.55 -14.34 -9.82
N ALA A 50 30.78 -13.12 -9.31
CA ALA A 50 32.13 -12.62 -9.01
C ALA A 50 32.83 -13.41 -7.89
N LYS A 51 32.06 -14.05 -7.00
CA LYS A 51 32.57 -14.90 -5.92
C LYS A 51 32.88 -16.32 -6.40
N GLU A 52 32.06 -16.90 -7.27
CA GLU A 52 32.31 -18.23 -7.86
C GLU A 52 33.58 -18.27 -8.71
N GLY A 53 33.94 -17.17 -9.37
CA GLY A 53 35.18 -17.06 -10.15
C GLY A 53 36.47 -17.03 -9.31
N LYS A 54 36.40 -17.03 -7.98
CA LYS A 54 37.55 -16.89 -7.06
C LYS A 54 37.98 -18.19 -6.37
N ASP A 55 37.50 -19.35 -6.82
CA ASP A 55 37.83 -20.70 -6.30
C ASP A 55 39.34 -21.07 -6.31
N GLY A 56 40.25 -20.15 -6.66
CA GLY A 56 41.70 -20.32 -6.68
C GLY A 56 42.46 -19.77 -5.46
N GLY A 57 41.78 -19.40 -4.37
CA GLY A 57 42.48 -19.04 -3.12
C GLY A 57 43.33 -20.20 -2.64
N TRP A 58 44.65 -20.02 -2.59
CA TRP A 58 45.64 -21.05 -2.24
C TRP A 58 45.45 -21.48 -0.78
N CYS A 59 44.57 -22.45 -0.58
CA CYS A 59 44.42 -23.16 0.67
C CYS A 59 45.10 -24.53 0.50
N GLY A 60 45.86 -24.95 1.52
CA GLY A 60 46.77 -26.08 1.41
C GLY A 60 48.18 -25.71 1.82
N ASP A 61 49.11 -26.66 1.66
CA ASP A 61 50.47 -26.54 2.16
C ASP A 61 51.18 -25.35 1.47
N PRO A 62 51.54 -24.27 2.19
CA PRO A 62 52.43 -23.29 1.61
C PRO A 62 53.71 -24.05 1.30
N GLY A 63 54.15 -24.05 0.04
CA GLY A 63 55.27 -24.87 -0.43
C GLY A 63 56.48 -24.87 0.52
N PRO A 64 57.40 -25.84 0.35
CA PRO A 64 58.38 -26.23 1.37
C PRO A 64 59.11 -25.02 1.98
N PRO A 65 59.26 -24.96 3.31
CA PRO A 65 59.94 -23.83 3.97
C PRO A 65 61.39 -23.74 3.49
N THR A 66 61.83 -22.55 3.09
CA THR A 66 63.18 -22.28 2.55
C THR A 66 64.29 -22.18 3.62
N THR A 67 64.11 -22.77 4.80
CA THR A 67 65.10 -22.63 5.90
C THR A 67 65.77 -23.95 6.24
N SER A 68 67.10 -23.95 6.13
CA SER A 68 68.01 -25.05 6.44
C SER A 68 68.02 -25.39 7.93
N GLY A 69 67.52 -26.57 8.32
CA GLY A 69 68.00 -27.29 9.51
C GLY A 69 67.03 -27.50 10.68
N GLY A 70 65.76 -27.14 10.58
CA GLY A 70 64.72 -27.45 11.58
C GLY A 70 63.60 -28.31 11.00
N GLU A 71 62.90 -29.09 11.83
CA GLU A 71 61.72 -29.87 11.42
C GLU A 71 60.67 -28.94 10.77
N PRO A 72 60.18 -29.23 9.55
CA PRO A 72 59.22 -28.37 8.87
C PRO A 72 57.92 -28.25 9.68
N VAL A 73 57.59 -27.03 10.13
CA VAL A 73 56.27 -26.76 10.71
C VAL A 73 55.33 -26.36 9.57
N THR A 74 54.68 -27.33 8.93
CA THR A 74 53.62 -27.05 7.95
C THR A 74 52.42 -26.45 8.69
N ARG A 75 52.18 -25.15 8.53
CA ARG A 75 50.94 -24.52 9.03
C ARG A 75 49.82 -24.82 8.04
N TRP A 76 49.18 -25.97 8.21
CA TRP A 76 47.99 -26.32 7.44
C TRP A 76 46.87 -25.32 7.74
N GLN A 77 46.49 -24.51 6.74
CA GLN A 77 45.27 -23.70 6.83
C GLN A 77 44.09 -24.49 6.25
N PRO A 78 42.99 -24.63 7.00
CA PRO A 78 41.77 -25.23 6.46
C PRO A 78 41.24 -24.44 5.27
N CYS A 79 40.88 -25.14 4.19
CA CYS A 79 40.12 -24.59 3.08
C CYS A 79 38.66 -24.34 3.50
N TRP A 80 38.38 -23.25 4.21
CA TRP A 80 36.99 -22.83 4.38
C TRP A 80 36.47 -22.29 3.05
N ALA A 81 35.38 -22.87 2.54
CA ALA A 81 34.75 -22.46 1.28
C ALA A 81 33.91 -21.17 1.47
N THR A 82 34.52 -20.12 2.04
CA THR A 82 33.85 -18.86 2.36
C THR A 82 33.26 -18.20 1.13
N ASP A 83 33.96 -18.23 -0.01
CA ASP A 83 33.44 -17.63 -1.25
C ASP A 83 32.22 -18.39 -1.81
N ARG A 84 32.15 -19.72 -1.66
CA ARG A 84 30.95 -20.47 -2.06
C ARG A 84 29.77 -20.17 -1.14
N ALA A 85 30.02 -20.05 0.17
CA ALA A 85 28.99 -19.68 1.13
C ALA A 85 28.48 -18.25 0.87
N ASP A 86 29.38 -17.30 0.59
CA ASP A 86 29.03 -15.93 0.21
C ASP A 86 28.20 -15.89 -1.08
N ALA A 87 28.63 -16.64 -2.12
CA ALA A 87 27.89 -16.74 -3.37
C ALA A 87 26.48 -17.32 -3.18
N ALA A 88 26.35 -18.34 -2.32
CA ALA A 88 25.04 -18.89 -1.96
C ALA A 88 24.16 -17.85 -1.24
N ALA A 89 24.71 -17.10 -0.29
CA ALA A 89 23.99 -16.04 0.42
C ALA A 89 23.52 -14.91 -0.51
N HIS A 90 24.33 -14.55 -1.51
CA HIS A 90 23.93 -13.57 -2.52
C HIS A 90 22.79 -14.08 -3.41
N ARG A 91 22.86 -15.35 -3.87
CA ARG A 91 21.74 -15.96 -4.61
C ARG A 91 20.44 -15.95 -3.81
N GLU A 92 20.51 -16.32 -2.54
CA GLU A 92 19.34 -16.33 -1.66
C GLU A 92 18.74 -14.92 -1.49
N ARG A 93 19.59 -13.89 -1.37
CA ARG A 93 19.14 -12.49 -1.36
C ARG A 93 18.47 -12.12 -2.69
N ALA A 94 19.09 -12.44 -3.82
CA ALA A 94 18.50 -12.17 -5.14
C ALA A 94 17.12 -12.82 -5.30
N ASP A 95 16.96 -14.05 -4.85
CA ASP A 95 15.67 -14.76 -4.90
C ASP A 95 14.60 -14.11 -4.03
N ARG A 96 14.96 -13.61 -2.84
CA ARG A 96 14.05 -12.81 -2.01
C ARG A 96 13.61 -11.53 -2.72
N GLU A 97 14.54 -10.78 -3.28
CA GLU A 97 14.22 -9.55 -4.01
C GLU A 97 13.29 -9.83 -5.19
N ARG A 98 13.48 -10.94 -5.92
CA ARG A 98 12.56 -11.36 -6.99
C ARG A 98 11.18 -11.74 -6.48
N VAL A 99 11.07 -12.32 -5.28
CA VAL A 99 9.77 -12.59 -4.64
C VAL A 99 9.04 -11.27 -4.41
N GLU A 100 9.70 -10.28 -3.81
CA GLU A 100 9.13 -8.95 -3.58
C GLU A 100 8.70 -8.29 -4.90
N ALA A 101 9.55 -8.31 -5.93
CA ALA A 101 9.22 -7.81 -7.26
C ALA A 101 7.94 -8.45 -7.83
N ARG A 102 7.77 -9.77 -7.67
CA ARG A 102 6.55 -10.47 -8.10
C ARG A 102 5.33 -10.04 -7.29
N GLN A 103 5.45 -9.84 -5.98
CA GLN A 103 4.35 -9.36 -5.14
C GLN A 103 3.88 -7.99 -5.59
N HIS A 104 4.80 -7.06 -5.86
CA HIS A 104 4.46 -5.73 -6.39
C HIS A 104 3.76 -5.82 -7.74
N ARG A 105 4.21 -6.68 -8.67
CA ARG A 105 3.51 -6.89 -9.96
C ARG A 105 2.11 -7.48 -9.79
N VAL A 106 1.92 -8.39 -8.83
CA VAL A 106 0.59 -8.94 -8.51
C VAL A 106 -0.33 -7.83 -8.00
N ALA A 107 0.15 -7.01 -7.07
CA ALA A 107 -0.62 -5.86 -6.55
C ALA A 107 -0.98 -4.87 -7.67
N ALA A 108 -0.03 -4.53 -8.55
CA ALA A 108 -0.28 -3.68 -9.70
C ALA A 108 -1.38 -4.24 -10.62
N ARG A 109 -1.32 -5.53 -10.97
CA ARG A 109 -2.36 -6.18 -11.79
C ARG A 109 -3.72 -6.15 -11.09
N HIS A 110 -3.75 -6.42 -9.80
CA HIS A 110 -4.98 -6.41 -9.02
C HIS A 110 -5.67 -5.03 -9.08
N LEU A 111 -4.92 -3.92 -8.95
CA LEU A 111 -5.48 -2.57 -9.06
C LEU A 111 -6.18 -2.34 -10.42
N VAL A 112 -5.54 -2.76 -11.51
CA VAL A 112 -6.10 -2.62 -12.87
C VAL A 112 -7.31 -3.53 -13.08
N GLU A 113 -7.29 -4.75 -12.55
CA GLU A 113 -8.41 -5.69 -12.63
C GLU A 113 -9.63 -5.16 -11.86
N VAL A 114 -9.42 -4.61 -10.67
CA VAL A 114 -10.47 -4.01 -9.85
C VAL A 114 -11.07 -2.78 -10.54
N GLU A 115 -10.22 -1.88 -11.07
CA GLU A 115 -10.67 -0.73 -11.87
C GLU A 115 -11.51 -1.18 -13.06
N ARG A 116 -10.99 -2.12 -13.87
CA ARG A 116 -11.71 -2.64 -15.04
C ARG A 116 -13.06 -3.26 -14.67
N THR A 117 -13.13 -3.95 -13.52
CA THR A 117 -14.35 -4.62 -13.07
C THR A 117 -15.43 -3.61 -12.69
N PHE A 118 -15.10 -2.63 -11.84
CA PHE A 118 -16.08 -1.65 -11.38
C PHE A 118 -16.42 -0.59 -12.43
N CYS A 119 -15.49 -0.27 -13.33
CA CYS A 119 -15.74 0.68 -14.40
C CYS A 119 -16.41 0.07 -15.64
N ALA A 120 -16.66 -1.24 -15.65
CA ALA A 120 -17.31 -1.92 -16.77
C ALA A 120 -18.75 -1.42 -16.95
N GLY A 121 -19.06 -0.88 -18.14
CA GLY A 121 -20.42 -0.43 -18.48
C GLY A 121 -20.69 1.05 -18.21
N LEU A 122 -19.77 1.76 -17.55
CA LEU A 122 -19.85 3.21 -17.42
C LEU A 122 -19.39 3.89 -18.73
N PRO A 123 -20.07 4.97 -19.15
CA PRO A 123 -19.65 5.73 -20.33
C PRO A 123 -18.38 6.55 -20.00
N ALA A 124 -17.57 6.85 -21.03
CA ALA A 124 -16.29 7.53 -20.85
C ALA A 124 -16.39 8.89 -20.13
N SER A 125 -17.49 9.63 -20.33
CA SER A 125 -17.75 10.90 -19.65
C SER A 125 -17.79 10.75 -18.13
N GLU A 126 -18.37 9.65 -17.64
CA GLU A 126 -18.49 9.31 -16.21
C GLU A 126 -17.19 8.75 -15.64
N LEU A 127 -16.24 8.35 -16.48
CA LEU A 127 -14.90 7.99 -16.00
C LEU A 127 -14.07 9.24 -15.73
N GLU A 128 -14.26 10.30 -16.52
CA GLU A 128 -13.53 11.57 -16.40
C GLU A 128 -14.15 12.50 -15.35
N HIS A 129 -15.47 12.41 -15.17
CA HIS A 129 -16.21 13.25 -14.23
C HIS A 129 -16.85 12.40 -13.15
N THR A 130 -16.60 12.75 -11.89
CA THR A 130 -17.27 12.08 -10.76
C THR A 130 -18.72 12.52 -10.69
N PRO A 131 -19.68 11.65 -10.31
CA PRO A 131 -21.07 12.05 -10.06
C PRO A 131 -21.19 13.24 -9.11
N LEU A 132 -20.19 13.45 -8.24
CA LEU A 132 -20.12 14.56 -7.30
C LEU A 132 -19.73 15.92 -7.90
N GLN A 133 -19.27 15.96 -9.15
CA GLN A 133 -19.05 17.22 -9.88
C GLN A 133 -20.36 17.84 -10.39
N HIS A 134 -21.47 17.10 -10.36
CA HIS A 134 -22.79 17.59 -10.70
C HIS A 134 -23.43 18.34 -9.52
N ALA A 135 -22.79 19.43 -9.06
CA ALA A 135 -23.22 20.17 -7.87
C ALA A 135 -24.67 20.70 -7.94
N ASP A 136 -25.17 20.98 -9.15
CA ASP A 136 -26.55 21.42 -9.38
C ASP A 136 -27.58 20.32 -9.09
N ASP A 137 -27.18 19.06 -9.22
CA ASP A 137 -27.99 17.88 -8.93
C ASP A 137 -27.89 17.45 -7.46
N ILE A 138 -27.04 18.10 -6.66
CA ILE A 138 -26.96 17.89 -5.22
C ILE A 138 -28.05 18.73 -4.52
N ALA A 139 -28.92 18.05 -3.78
CA ALA A 139 -29.98 18.70 -3.00
C ALA A 139 -29.44 19.23 -1.67
N SER A 140 -28.65 18.44 -0.96
CA SER A 140 -27.99 18.87 0.28
C SER A 140 -26.70 18.09 0.55
N ILE A 141 -25.82 18.72 1.32
CA ILE A 141 -24.62 18.10 1.89
C ILE A 141 -24.63 18.42 3.38
N GLU A 142 -24.58 17.39 4.21
CA GLU A 142 -24.69 17.49 5.67
C GLU A 142 -23.59 16.65 6.34
N PRO A 143 -23.07 17.07 7.51
CA PRO A 143 -22.22 16.19 8.32
C PRO A 143 -22.98 14.92 8.71
N TYR A 144 -22.42 13.75 8.43
CA TYR A 144 -22.99 12.48 8.86
C TYR A 144 -22.54 12.19 10.30
N ARG A 145 -23.51 11.89 11.18
CA ARG A 145 -23.27 11.70 12.61
C ARG A 145 -23.71 10.33 13.10
N GLU A 146 -22.86 9.68 13.89
CA GLU A 146 -23.16 8.46 14.63
C GLU A 146 -22.95 8.74 16.13
N LEU A 147 -23.94 8.40 16.97
CA LEU A 147 -23.88 8.61 18.43
C LEU A 147 -23.55 10.06 18.88
N GLY A 148 -23.80 11.05 18.02
CA GLY A 148 -23.54 12.47 18.27
C GLY A 148 -22.26 13.00 17.63
N ASP A 149 -21.30 12.12 17.37
CA ASP A 149 -20.01 12.45 16.75
C ASP A 149 -20.15 12.54 15.23
N THR A 150 -19.42 13.47 14.61
CA THR A 150 -19.36 13.54 13.15
C THR A 150 -18.37 12.50 12.66
N VAL A 151 -18.82 11.60 11.79
CA VAL A 151 -18.03 10.49 11.27
C VAL A 151 -17.89 10.53 9.74
N GLY A 152 -18.40 11.58 9.09
CA GLY A 152 -18.20 11.80 7.66
C GLY A 152 -19.24 12.76 7.06
N ALA A 153 -19.68 12.46 5.84
CA ALA A 153 -20.61 13.30 5.08
C ALA A 153 -21.80 12.49 4.53
N ARG A 154 -22.96 13.14 4.50
CA ARG A 154 -24.19 12.69 3.86
C ARG A 154 -24.49 13.63 2.70
N ILE A 155 -24.57 13.09 1.50
CA ILE A 155 -24.87 13.81 0.26
C ILE A 155 -26.21 13.30 -0.26
N VAL A 156 -27.17 14.20 -0.42
CA VAL A 156 -28.50 13.88 -0.94
C VAL A 156 -28.61 14.45 -2.34
N PHE A 157 -28.92 13.61 -3.32
CA PHE A 157 -29.16 14.05 -4.69
C PHE A 157 -30.62 14.48 -4.88
N ARG A 158 -30.83 15.41 -5.82
CA ARG A 158 -32.15 15.69 -6.39
C ARG A 158 -32.63 14.47 -7.17
N LYS A 159 -33.91 14.46 -7.54
CA LYS A 159 -34.44 13.44 -8.44
C LYS A 159 -33.90 13.69 -9.85
N VAL A 160 -32.88 12.92 -10.24
CA VAL A 160 -32.29 12.94 -11.57
C VAL A 160 -32.81 11.73 -12.34
N ALA A 161 -33.27 11.94 -13.57
CA ALA A 161 -33.77 10.84 -14.40
C ALA A 161 -32.64 9.87 -14.72
N GLY A 162 -32.81 8.59 -14.40
CA GLY A 162 -31.80 7.55 -14.62
C GLY A 162 -30.75 7.43 -13.52
N LEU A 163 -30.76 8.31 -12.51
CA LEU A 163 -29.93 8.14 -11.32
C LEU A 163 -30.62 7.19 -10.35
N ASP A 164 -30.13 5.96 -10.27
CA ASP A 164 -30.56 4.97 -9.29
C ASP A 164 -29.40 4.62 -8.31
N PRO A 165 -29.72 4.01 -7.15
CA PRO A 165 -28.72 3.70 -6.12
C PRO A 165 -27.63 2.72 -6.58
N ASP A 166 -27.96 1.77 -7.47
CA ASP A 166 -27.02 0.76 -7.93
C ASP A 166 -26.05 1.39 -8.93
N TRP A 167 -26.56 2.20 -9.86
CA TRP A 167 -25.74 2.99 -10.76
C TRP A 167 -24.76 3.90 -10.01
N LEU A 168 -25.24 4.65 -9.01
CA LEU A 168 -24.36 5.55 -8.25
C LEU A 168 -23.30 4.76 -7.45
N ARG A 169 -23.66 3.58 -6.93
CA ARG A 169 -22.71 2.71 -6.24
C ARG A 169 -21.62 2.23 -7.17
N ASP A 170 -21.97 1.77 -8.38
CA ASP A 170 -21.01 1.30 -9.37
C ASP A 170 -20.09 2.44 -9.85
N ALA A 171 -20.66 3.63 -10.11
CA ALA A 171 -19.90 4.82 -10.45
C ALA A 171 -18.88 5.17 -9.36
N VAL A 172 -19.33 5.26 -8.10
CA VAL A 172 -18.44 5.58 -6.97
C VAL A 172 -17.33 4.52 -6.79
N LEU A 173 -17.66 3.22 -6.89
CA LEU A 173 -16.67 2.14 -6.78
C LEU A 173 -15.65 2.19 -7.93
N CYS A 174 -16.07 2.53 -9.14
CA CYS A 174 -15.15 2.77 -10.26
C CYS A 174 -14.18 3.92 -9.95
N HIS A 175 -14.67 5.06 -9.47
CA HIS A 175 -13.83 6.20 -9.12
C HIS A 175 -12.86 5.89 -7.98
N GLN A 176 -13.28 5.13 -6.97
CA GLN A 176 -12.40 4.64 -5.91
C GLN A 176 -11.30 3.72 -6.47
N ALA A 177 -11.66 2.78 -7.33
CA ALA A 177 -10.71 1.86 -7.94
C ALA A 177 -9.71 2.59 -8.85
N ARG A 178 -10.18 3.55 -9.65
CA ARG A 178 -9.34 4.41 -10.49
C ARG A 178 -8.41 5.28 -9.67
N ALA A 179 -8.89 5.89 -8.58
CA ALA A 179 -8.05 6.66 -7.67
C ALA A 179 -6.96 5.78 -7.03
N ALA A 180 -7.30 4.56 -6.61
CA ALA A 180 -6.33 3.60 -6.09
C ALA A 180 -5.29 3.19 -7.14
N ALA A 181 -5.72 2.93 -8.39
CA ALA A 181 -4.81 2.57 -9.48
C ALA A 181 -3.87 3.73 -9.87
N LEU A 182 -4.34 4.97 -9.86
CA LEU A 182 -3.51 6.14 -10.17
C LEU A 182 -2.59 6.55 -9.01
N GLY A 183 -2.97 6.24 -7.77
CA GLY A 183 -2.28 6.66 -6.56
C GLY A 183 -2.71 8.04 -6.05
N VAL A 184 -2.16 8.45 -4.90
CA VAL A 184 -2.54 9.69 -4.20
C VAL A 184 -2.25 10.91 -5.09
N GLY A 185 -3.26 11.77 -5.29
CA GLY A 185 -3.13 13.08 -5.95
C GLY A 185 -3.48 13.15 -7.44
N ALA A 186 -3.89 12.04 -8.06
CA ALA A 186 -4.24 12.01 -9.47
C ALA A 186 -5.73 12.35 -9.70
N GLY A 187 -6.02 13.55 -10.26
CA GLY A 187 -7.28 13.95 -10.94
C GLY A 187 -8.59 13.98 -10.11
N LEU A 188 -8.74 13.06 -9.16
CA LEU A 188 -9.90 12.84 -8.29
C LEU A 188 -9.61 13.28 -6.85
N ALA A 189 -8.52 14.01 -6.62
CA ALA A 189 -8.09 14.43 -5.28
C ALA A 189 -9.10 15.35 -4.57
N ALA A 190 -10.07 15.94 -5.28
CA ALA A 190 -11.14 16.72 -4.68
C ALA A 190 -12.38 15.87 -4.32
N ASP A 191 -12.47 14.64 -4.81
CA ASP A 191 -13.61 13.76 -4.58
C ASP A 191 -13.58 13.22 -3.13
N PRO A 192 -14.62 13.42 -2.32
CA PRO A 192 -14.68 12.87 -0.95
C PRO A 192 -14.78 11.34 -0.92
N THR A 193 -15.22 10.68 -2.00
CA THR A 193 -15.36 9.21 -2.06
C THR A 193 -14.02 8.51 -2.20
N THR A 194 -12.98 9.20 -2.69
CA THR A 194 -11.65 8.62 -2.89
C THR A 194 -10.72 8.83 -1.69
N VAL A 195 -11.25 9.30 -0.55
CA VAL A 195 -10.46 9.45 0.67
C VAL A 195 -10.10 8.06 1.20
N PRO A 196 -8.81 7.75 1.44
CA PRO A 196 -8.40 6.47 2.02
C PRO A 196 -9.04 6.23 3.39
N MET A 197 -9.14 4.97 3.82
CA MET A 197 -9.74 4.60 5.10
C MET A 197 -11.18 5.13 5.25
N SER A 198 -11.95 5.07 4.17
CA SER A 198 -13.36 5.43 4.15
C SER A 198 -14.26 4.24 3.79
N SER A 199 -15.52 4.30 4.21
CA SER A 199 -16.57 3.39 3.77
C SER A 199 -17.71 4.18 3.16
N ILE A 200 -18.42 3.54 2.22
CA ILE A 200 -19.47 4.18 1.44
C ILE A 200 -20.75 3.35 1.52
N ALA A 201 -21.88 4.03 1.67
CA ALA A 201 -23.20 3.46 1.51
C ALA A 201 -24.04 4.33 0.56
N VAL A 202 -24.72 3.68 -0.37
CA VAL A 202 -25.69 4.32 -1.26
C VAL A 202 -27.08 3.77 -0.96
N LEU A 203 -28.01 4.66 -0.64
CA LEU A 203 -29.36 4.36 -0.17
C LEU A 203 -30.40 5.02 -1.07
N ASP A 204 -31.55 4.36 -1.26
CA ASP A 204 -32.78 5.00 -1.73
C ASP A 204 -33.58 5.50 -0.52
N GLN A 205 -33.91 6.79 -0.51
CA GLN A 205 -34.76 7.41 0.50
C GLN A 205 -35.94 8.12 -0.18
N GLY A 206 -36.99 7.37 -0.50
CA GLY A 206 -38.23 7.93 -1.06
C GLY A 206 -38.07 8.42 -2.51
N GLY A 207 -37.25 7.72 -3.29
CA GLY A 207 -36.90 8.06 -4.66
C GLY A 207 -35.85 9.17 -4.75
N GLN A 208 -35.14 9.47 -3.65
CA GLN A 208 -33.92 10.26 -3.67
C GLN A 208 -32.74 9.33 -3.38
N VAL A 209 -31.66 9.49 -4.14
CA VAL A 209 -30.43 8.74 -3.89
C VAL A 209 -29.60 9.49 -2.84
N VAL A 210 -29.18 8.77 -1.79
CA VAL A 210 -28.39 9.30 -0.68
C VAL A 210 -27.05 8.56 -0.65
N LEU A 211 -25.97 9.31 -0.70
CA LEU A 211 -24.60 8.82 -0.54
C LEU A 211 -24.12 9.18 0.87
N ILE A 212 -23.69 8.17 1.63
CA ILE A 212 -23.03 8.32 2.92
C ILE A 212 -21.58 7.91 2.75
N ILE A 213 -20.68 8.80 3.17
CA ILE A 213 -19.24 8.55 3.17
C ILE A 213 -18.78 8.68 4.62
N ARG A 214 -18.21 7.62 5.18
CA ARG A 214 -17.76 7.54 6.56
C ARG A 214 -16.25 7.37 6.63
N GLY A 215 -15.58 8.13 7.49
CA GLY A 215 -14.18 7.92 7.82
C GLY A 215 -14.01 6.80 8.85
N MET A 216 -12.95 6.01 8.72
CA MET A 216 -12.53 5.03 9.72
C MET A 216 -11.54 5.62 10.74
N THR A 217 -11.01 6.82 10.46
CA THR A 217 -10.18 7.61 11.37
C THR A 217 -10.66 9.06 11.44
N ASP A 218 -10.18 9.81 12.42
CA ASP A 218 -10.51 11.22 12.58
C ASP A 218 -9.96 12.06 11.41
N GLU A 219 -8.78 11.72 10.90
CA GLU A 219 -8.16 12.38 9.74
C GLU A 219 -9.00 12.15 8.48
N ALA A 220 -9.37 10.90 8.19
CA ALA A 220 -10.23 10.56 7.07
C ALA A 220 -11.59 11.27 7.18
N THR A 221 -12.17 11.30 8.38
CA THR A 221 -13.43 11.99 8.66
C THR A 221 -13.34 13.49 8.36
N ALA A 222 -12.30 14.15 8.85
CA ALA A 222 -12.08 15.58 8.62
C ALA A 222 -11.89 15.88 7.14
N GLU A 223 -11.13 15.04 6.43
CA GLU A 223 -10.87 15.19 4.99
C GLU A 223 -12.12 14.97 4.14
N ILE A 224 -12.90 13.91 4.41
CA ILE A 224 -14.19 13.64 3.75
C ILE A 224 -15.11 14.84 3.91
N LEU A 225 -15.24 15.36 5.13
CA LEU A 225 -16.11 16.50 5.41
C LEU A 225 -15.64 17.76 4.68
N ALA A 226 -14.34 18.05 4.71
CA ALA A 226 -13.78 19.21 4.02
C ALA A 226 -14.03 19.14 2.50
N ARG A 227 -13.76 18.00 1.88
CA ARG A 227 -14.00 17.77 0.44
C ARG A 227 -15.48 17.84 0.10
N ALA A 228 -16.34 17.18 0.87
CA ALA A 228 -17.79 17.19 0.63
C ALA A 228 -18.39 18.60 0.75
N MET A 229 -17.99 19.38 1.78
CA MET A 229 -18.47 20.75 1.95
C MET A 229 -18.01 21.69 0.83
N ALA A 230 -16.87 21.40 0.19
CA ALA A 230 -16.41 22.16 -0.98
C ALA A 230 -17.27 21.93 -2.23
N LEU A 231 -18.07 20.86 -2.27
CA LEU A 231 -19.03 20.57 -3.34
C LEU A 231 -20.37 21.31 -3.16
N ALA A 232 -20.60 21.95 -2.02
CA ALA A 232 -21.88 22.58 -1.74
C ALA A 232 -22.20 23.65 -2.81
N PRO A 233 -23.44 23.68 -3.34
CA PRO A 233 -23.81 24.62 -4.38
C PRO A 233 -23.56 26.05 -3.90
N ARG A 234 -22.84 26.83 -4.71
CA ARG A 234 -22.61 28.25 -4.44
C ARG A 234 -23.94 28.98 -4.65
N LYS A 235 -24.46 29.58 -3.59
CA LYS A 235 -25.69 30.39 -3.61
C LYS A 235 -25.55 31.64 -4.46
#